data_AF-A0A821EZ17-F1
#
_entry.id   AF-A0A821EZ17-F1
#
_cell.length_a   1.000
_cell.length_b   1.000
_cell.length_c   1.000
_cell.angle_alpha   90.00
_cell.angle_beta   90.00
_cell.angle_gamma   90.00
#
_symmetry.space_group_name_H-M   'P 1'
#
loop_
_entity.id
_entity.type
_entity.pdbx_description
1 polymer ?
#
loop_
_entity_poly.entity_id
_entity_poly.type
_entity_poly.pdbx_seq_one_letter_code
_entity_poly.pdbx_strand_id
1 'polypeptide(L)'
;MYARENSEHGNISHIQQTLESENKTWQDTLYKFYFRSNRLYKQIIYYGWRFAELHAFKLVLLIMVLASVLKVCAFNVILIILVTIGLTLFHLRKLINSLTLIATGLYILASMCYQLEIAKQHIVEKNFFVKNCSEIDSNMSSIPNDTVKWFGLELTPNIDRFIGLYILLTICLTFDAIVRYRQKHRRLLLSVQFSVHLVENRFPILFEPFALKNMNDDTYEFDIVNYKEADEGICNFLKYLVNFIFYRFGLEICYITTVIVVSIRLDMMAVLYAIWLGLFLVTSRRFAQRIWLCYIIFLIISFPLQYMGTVGAPPFLCF
;
A
#
# COMPACT_ATOMS: atom_id res chain seq x y z
N MET A 1 56.10 -32.89 -51.23
CA MET A 1 55.95 -31.60 -50.51
C MET A 1 54.66 -30.90 -50.91
N TYR A 2 54.40 -30.71 -52.22
CA TYR A 2 53.19 -30.06 -52.76
C TYR A 2 51.82 -30.66 -52.35
N ALA A 3 51.72 -31.99 -52.19
CA ALA A 3 50.44 -32.63 -51.80
C ALA A 3 50.07 -32.41 -50.32
N ARG A 4 51.05 -32.07 -49.46
CA ARG A 4 50.83 -31.88 -48.02
C ARG A 4 50.28 -30.49 -47.73
N GLU A 5 50.80 -29.46 -48.41
CA GLU A 5 50.32 -28.07 -48.31
C GLU A 5 48.87 -27.91 -48.77
N ASN A 6 48.46 -28.55 -49.87
CA ASN A 6 47.07 -28.47 -50.34
C ASN A 6 46.09 -29.18 -49.39
N SER A 7 46.53 -30.24 -48.69
CA SER A 7 45.70 -30.90 -47.68
C SER A 7 45.53 -30.05 -46.41
N GLU A 8 46.58 -29.32 -46.02
CA GLU A 8 46.53 -28.41 -44.87
C GLU A 8 45.67 -27.17 -45.14
N HIS A 9 45.73 -26.61 -46.36
CA HIS A 9 44.88 -25.48 -46.76
C HIS A 9 43.39 -25.83 -46.85
N GLY A 10 43.05 -27.04 -47.31
CA GLY A 10 41.68 -27.56 -47.28
C GLY A 10 41.15 -27.76 -45.86
N ASN A 11 42.01 -28.20 -44.93
CA ASN A 11 41.63 -28.40 -43.53
C ASN A 11 41.39 -27.06 -42.81
N ILE A 12 42.23 -26.05 -43.07
CA ILE A 12 42.10 -24.73 -42.44
C ILE A 12 40.80 -24.03 -42.89
N SER A 13 40.46 -24.08 -44.19
CA SER A 13 39.22 -23.48 -44.69
C SER A 13 37.94 -24.16 -44.14
N HIS A 14 37.96 -25.48 -43.97
CA HIS A 14 36.88 -26.23 -43.34
C HIS A 14 36.72 -25.91 -41.85
N ILE A 15 37.84 -25.75 -41.12
CA ILE A 15 37.85 -25.31 -39.72
C ILE A 15 37.29 -23.88 -39.60
N GLN A 16 37.61 -23.00 -40.54
CA GLN A 16 37.14 -21.61 -40.52
C GLN A 16 35.62 -21.52 -40.76
N GLN A 17 35.08 -22.31 -41.70
CA GLN A 17 33.64 -22.39 -41.93
C GLN A 17 32.87 -23.00 -40.75
N THR A 18 33.44 -24.02 -40.09
CA THR A 18 32.80 -24.61 -38.91
C THR A 18 32.78 -23.63 -37.75
N LEU A 19 33.88 -22.92 -37.47
CA LEU A 19 33.92 -21.85 -36.47
C LEU A 19 32.92 -20.71 -36.76
N GLU A 20 32.76 -20.33 -38.03
CA GLU A 20 31.82 -19.27 -38.41
C GLU A 20 30.35 -19.72 -38.29
N SER A 21 30.08 -21.00 -38.57
CA SER A 21 28.76 -21.61 -38.37
C SER A 21 28.40 -21.76 -36.89
N GLU A 22 29.35 -22.18 -36.04
CA GLU A 22 29.14 -22.23 -34.59
C GLU A 22 28.91 -20.83 -34.02
N ASN A 23 29.70 -19.84 -34.44
CA ASN A 23 29.55 -18.46 -33.97
C ASN A 23 28.17 -17.87 -34.30
N LYS A 24 27.64 -18.11 -35.52
CA LYS A 24 26.25 -17.73 -35.87
C LYS A 24 25.21 -18.46 -35.02
N THR A 25 25.42 -19.74 -34.73
CA THR A 25 24.50 -20.55 -33.91
C THR A 25 24.46 -20.04 -32.46
N TRP A 26 25.61 -19.66 -31.91
CA TRP A 26 25.71 -19.03 -30.58
C TRP A 26 25.06 -17.66 -30.55
N GLN A 27 25.26 -16.84 -31.58
CA GLN A 27 24.60 -15.53 -31.71
C GLN A 27 23.08 -15.64 -31.74
N ASP A 28 22.54 -16.60 -32.51
CA ASP A 28 21.09 -16.84 -32.56
C ASP A 28 20.53 -17.37 -31.24
N THR A 29 21.29 -18.22 -30.54
CA THR A 29 20.91 -18.73 -29.22
C THR A 29 20.90 -17.63 -28.18
N LEU A 30 21.91 -16.75 -28.19
CA LEU A 30 21.99 -15.58 -27.33
C LEU A 30 20.86 -14.58 -27.64
N TYR A 31 20.54 -14.36 -28.91
CA TYR A 31 19.45 -13.48 -29.33
C TYR A 31 18.09 -14.01 -28.86
N LYS A 32 17.83 -15.32 -29.03
CA LYS A 32 16.62 -15.99 -28.52
C LYS A 32 16.52 -15.90 -26.99
N PHE A 33 17.63 -16.12 -26.29
CA PHE A 33 17.69 -16.01 -24.83
C PHE A 33 17.44 -14.58 -24.35
N TYR A 34 18.06 -13.58 -24.99
CA TYR A 34 17.85 -12.17 -24.72
C TYR A 34 16.40 -11.76 -24.95
N PHE A 35 15.80 -12.16 -26.08
CA PHE A 35 14.40 -11.87 -26.39
C PHE A 35 13.45 -12.49 -25.36
N ARG A 36 13.68 -13.77 -24.99
CA ARG A 36 12.87 -14.46 -23.96
C ARG A 36 13.00 -13.80 -22.59
N SER A 37 14.21 -13.45 -22.17
CA SER A 37 14.47 -12.76 -20.91
C SER A 37 13.82 -11.37 -20.87
N ASN A 38 13.91 -10.61 -21.97
CA ASN A 38 13.26 -9.31 -22.10
C ASN A 38 11.73 -9.42 -22.08
N ARG A 39 11.16 -10.48 -22.67
CA ARG A 39 9.71 -10.77 -22.60
C ARG A 39 9.28 -11.02 -21.15
N LEU A 40 10.02 -11.84 -20.40
CA LEU A 40 9.73 -12.11 -18.97
C LEU A 40 9.88 -10.86 -18.11
N TYR A 41 10.93 -10.07 -18.31
CA TYR A 41 11.16 -8.81 -17.61
C TYR A 41 9.99 -7.83 -17.80
N LYS A 42 9.53 -7.66 -19.04
CA LYS A 42 8.36 -6.82 -19.35
C LYS A 42 7.08 -7.32 -18.68
N GLN A 43 6.87 -8.64 -18.64
CA GLN A 43 5.72 -9.23 -17.95
C GLN A 43 5.78 -8.99 -16.44
N ILE A 44 6.92 -9.24 -15.79
CA ILE A 44 7.11 -9.03 -14.35
C ILE A 44 6.86 -7.56 -13.99
N ILE A 45 7.42 -6.63 -14.76
CA ILE A 45 7.20 -5.20 -14.54
C ILE A 45 5.73 -4.84 -14.71
N TYR A 46 5.06 -5.35 -15.75
CA TYR A 46 3.66 -5.07 -15.97
C TYR A 46 2.79 -5.51 -14.78
N TYR A 47 2.97 -6.75 -14.33
CA TYR A 47 2.25 -7.28 -13.17
C TYR A 47 2.64 -6.56 -11.87
N GLY A 48 3.90 -6.17 -11.71
CA GLY A 48 4.37 -5.37 -10.57
C GLY A 48 3.67 -4.01 -10.50
N TRP A 49 3.56 -3.29 -11.61
CA TRP A 49 2.83 -2.02 -11.66
C TRP A 49 1.32 -2.20 -11.43
N ARG A 50 0.75 -3.31 -11.89
CA ARG A 50 -0.66 -3.62 -11.65
C ARG A 50 -0.92 -3.97 -10.20
N PHE A 51 -0.04 -4.76 -9.58
CA PHE A 51 -0.06 -5.04 -8.14
C PHE A 51 0.03 -3.74 -7.33
N ALA A 52 0.99 -2.88 -7.65
CA ALA A 52 1.15 -1.59 -7.00
C ALA A 52 -0.12 -0.73 -7.15
N GLU A 53 -0.77 -0.71 -8.30
CA GLU A 53 -2.00 0.06 -8.51
C GLU A 53 -3.13 -0.34 -7.55
N LEU A 54 -3.26 -1.65 -7.33
CA LEU A 54 -4.29 -2.26 -6.50
C LEU A 54 -4.02 -2.14 -5.01
N HIS A 55 -2.75 -2.27 -4.60
CA HIS A 55 -2.37 -2.41 -3.20
C HIS A 55 -1.70 -1.18 -2.58
N ALA A 56 -1.16 -0.25 -3.37
CA ALA A 56 -0.43 0.91 -2.83
C ALA A 56 -1.28 1.76 -1.88
N PHE A 57 -2.56 1.98 -2.17
CA PHE A 57 -3.44 2.74 -1.28
C PHE A 57 -3.72 2.01 0.03
N LYS A 58 -3.93 0.69 -0.01
CA LYS A 58 -4.11 -0.12 1.20
C LYS A 58 -2.86 -0.08 2.08
N LEU A 59 -1.68 -0.10 1.45
CA LEU A 59 -0.40 0.04 2.14
C LEU A 59 -0.26 1.42 2.81
N VAL A 60 -0.63 2.51 2.12
CA VAL A 60 -0.63 3.86 2.71
C VAL A 60 -1.53 3.92 3.94
N LEU A 61 -2.77 3.42 3.85
CA LEU A 61 -3.70 3.40 4.99
C LEU A 61 -3.15 2.55 6.16
N LEU A 62 -2.51 1.42 5.87
CA LEU A 62 -1.87 0.58 6.88
C LEU A 62 -0.73 1.33 7.60
N ILE A 63 0.13 2.04 6.85
CA ILE A 63 1.22 2.83 7.43
C ILE A 63 0.68 3.98 8.29
N MET A 64 -0.43 4.62 7.88
CA MET A 64 -1.08 5.65 8.70
C MET A 64 -1.57 5.10 10.05
N VAL A 65 -2.18 3.92 10.05
CA VAL A 65 -2.60 3.25 11.29
C VAL A 65 -1.38 2.86 12.13
N LEU A 66 -0.34 2.29 11.51
CA LEU A 66 0.90 1.93 12.19
C LEU A 66 1.56 3.14 12.84
N ALA A 67 1.60 4.29 12.15
CA ALA A 67 2.09 5.55 12.70
C ALA A 67 1.29 6.03 13.90
N SER A 68 -0.03 5.90 13.82
CA SER A 68 -0.94 6.30 14.89
C SER A 68 -0.83 5.40 16.13
N VAL A 69 -0.57 4.09 15.95
CA VAL A 69 -0.44 3.12 17.05
C VAL A 69 0.95 3.20 17.69
N LEU A 70 2.02 3.32 16.91
CA LEU A 70 3.37 3.44 17.46
C LEU A 70 3.59 4.75 18.21
N LYS A 71 2.85 5.80 17.83
CA LYS A 71 2.85 7.07 18.54
C LYS A 71 1.43 7.56 18.77
N VAL A 72 0.99 7.46 20.02
CA VAL A 72 -0.30 7.99 20.45
C VAL A 72 -0.17 9.50 20.66
N CYS A 73 -0.90 10.30 19.87
CA CYS A 73 -0.98 11.75 20.04
C CYS A 73 -2.24 12.33 19.39
N ALA A 74 -2.59 13.56 19.76
CA ALA A 74 -3.78 14.23 19.23
C ALA A 74 -3.70 14.46 17.71
N PHE A 75 -2.53 14.77 17.16
CA PHE A 75 -2.35 14.94 15.71
C PHE A 75 -2.79 13.69 14.93
N ASN A 76 -2.45 12.50 15.43
CA ASN A 76 -2.76 11.23 14.77
C ASN A 76 -4.26 10.88 14.79
N VAL A 77 -5.08 11.57 15.59
CA VAL A 77 -6.55 11.49 15.48
C VAL A 77 -7.02 11.89 14.08
N ILE A 78 -6.41 12.94 13.50
CA ILE A 78 -6.71 13.39 12.14
C ILE A 78 -6.38 12.29 11.13
N LEU A 79 -5.24 11.61 11.30
CA LEU A 79 -4.85 10.50 10.42
C LEU A 79 -5.83 9.33 10.51
N ILE A 80 -6.25 8.95 11.72
CA ILE A 80 -7.23 7.87 11.93
C ILE A 80 -8.58 8.21 11.28
N ILE A 81 -9.05 9.46 11.41
CA ILE A 81 -10.29 9.91 10.74
C ILE A 81 -10.13 9.78 9.21
N LEU A 82 -9.02 10.27 8.65
CA LEU A 82 -8.72 10.12 7.22
C LEU A 82 -8.65 8.66 6.77
N VAL A 83 -8.12 7.76 7.61
CA VAL A 83 -8.12 6.31 7.35
C VAL A 83 -9.53 5.75 7.29
N THR A 84 -10.40 6.09 8.25
CA THR A 84 -11.79 5.59 8.23
C THR A 84 -12.55 6.01 6.98
N ILE A 85 -12.39 7.28 6.57
CA ILE A 85 -12.99 7.80 5.34
C ILE A 85 -12.38 7.11 4.12
N GLY A 86 -11.07 6.85 4.12
CA GLY A 86 -10.39 6.17 3.01
C GLY A 86 -10.73 4.69 2.83
N LEU A 87 -11.05 3.99 3.91
CA LEU A 87 -11.49 2.61 3.86
C LEU A 87 -12.92 2.48 3.30
N THR A 88 -13.77 3.50 3.48
CA THR A 88 -15.19 3.42 3.12
C THR A 88 -15.49 4.10 1.79
N LEU A 89 -14.86 5.25 1.54
CA LEU A 89 -15.07 6.08 0.36
C LEU A 89 -13.82 6.06 -0.54
N PHE A 90 -13.59 4.92 -1.20
CA PHE A 90 -12.43 4.75 -2.10
C PHE A 90 -12.39 5.76 -3.25
N HIS A 91 -13.54 6.33 -3.64
CA HIS A 91 -13.62 7.40 -4.64
C HIS A 91 -12.87 8.66 -4.23
N LEU A 92 -12.79 8.95 -2.93
CA LEU A 92 -12.10 10.12 -2.38
C LEU A 92 -10.59 9.90 -2.21
N ARG A 93 -10.03 8.77 -2.68
CA ARG A 93 -8.60 8.41 -2.55
C ARG A 93 -7.64 9.55 -2.90
N LYS A 94 -7.93 10.33 -3.96
CA LYS A 94 -7.08 11.48 -4.34
C LYS A 94 -7.10 12.58 -3.28
N LEU A 95 -8.30 12.93 -2.80
CA LEU A 95 -8.50 13.95 -1.77
C LEU A 95 -7.83 13.53 -0.46
N ILE A 96 -8.06 12.28 -0.02
CA ILE A 96 -7.49 11.75 1.21
C ILE A 96 -5.96 11.78 1.16
N ASN A 97 -5.34 11.28 0.08
CA ASN A 97 -3.88 11.34 -0.02
C ASN A 97 -3.34 12.77 -0.02
N SER A 98 -4.05 13.72 -0.62
CA SER A 98 -3.65 15.12 -0.60
C SER A 98 -3.73 15.70 0.82
N LEU A 99 -4.83 15.44 1.54
CA LEU A 99 -5.01 15.90 2.92
C LEU A 99 -3.98 15.25 3.85
N THR A 100 -3.72 13.94 3.70
CA THR A 100 -2.69 13.25 4.47
C THR A 100 -1.32 13.84 4.20
N LEU A 101 -0.96 14.10 2.93
CA LEU A 101 0.34 14.68 2.58
C LEU A 101 0.53 16.08 3.20
N ILE A 102 -0.50 16.92 3.16
CA ILE A 102 -0.47 18.25 3.78
C ILE A 102 -0.34 18.12 5.30
N ALA A 103 -1.15 17.27 5.94
CA ALA A 103 -1.13 17.07 7.38
C ALA A 103 0.22 16.56 7.87
N THR A 104 0.77 15.51 7.22
CA THR A 104 2.08 14.95 7.59
C THR A 104 3.21 15.92 7.29
N GLY A 105 3.13 16.67 6.19
CA GLY A 105 4.10 17.72 5.85
C GLY A 105 4.15 18.82 6.91
N LEU A 106 2.99 19.36 7.30
CA LEU A 106 2.89 20.36 8.37
C LEU A 106 3.41 19.82 9.71
N TYR A 107 3.09 18.57 10.04
CA TYR A 107 3.55 17.95 11.28
C TYR A 107 5.07 17.72 11.29
N ILE A 108 5.66 17.28 10.18
CA ILE A 108 7.12 17.14 10.05
C ILE A 108 7.79 18.51 10.22
N LEU A 109 7.30 19.55 9.54
CA LEU A 109 7.82 20.91 9.66
C LEU A 109 7.72 21.43 11.10
N ALA A 110 6.55 21.30 11.72
CA ALA A 110 6.34 21.70 13.12
C ALA A 110 7.30 20.96 14.07
N SER A 111 7.47 19.64 13.87
CA SER A 111 8.37 18.82 14.67
C SER A 111 9.82 19.22 14.51
N MET A 112 10.27 19.60 13.31
CA MET A 112 11.62 20.08 13.07
C MET A 112 11.85 21.48 13.65
N CYS A 113 10.90 22.41 13.45
CA CYS A 113 10.97 23.75 14.02
C CYS A 113 11.02 23.72 15.55
N TYR A 114 10.31 22.78 16.19
CA TYR A 114 10.30 22.62 17.64
C TYR A 114 11.67 22.23 18.22
N GLN A 115 12.58 21.65 17.42
CA GLN A 115 13.92 21.27 17.89
C GLN A 115 14.89 22.46 17.98
N LEU A 116 14.56 23.59 17.35
CA LEU A 116 15.39 24.79 17.37
C LEU A 116 15.55 25.32 18.80
N GLU A 117 16.78 25.69 19.16
CA GLU A 117 17.10 26.20 20.51
C GLU A 117 16.30 27.45 20.88
N ILE A 118 15.98 28.29 19.91
CA ILE A 118 15.13 29.48 20.07
C ILE A 118 13.71 29.10 20.53
N ALA A 119 13.15 28.01 19.98
CA ALA A 119 11.84 27.53 20.36
C ALA A 119 11.85 26.96 21.79
N LYS A 120 12.93 26.27 22.17
CA LYS A 120 13.14 25.76 23.54
C LYS A 120 13.18 26.89 24.55
N GLN A 121 13.97 27.94 24.28
CA GLN A 121 14.10 29.10 25.16
C GLN A 121 12.76 29.83 25.34
N HIS A 122 12.04 30.12 24.25
CA HIS A 122 10.77 30.84 24.33
C HIS A 122 9.68 30.09 25.09
N ILE A 123 9.63 28.77 25.02
CA ILE A 123 8.59 27.97 25.70
C ILE A 123 8.86 27.87 27.20
N VAL A 124 10.14 27.71 27.57
CA VAL A 124 10.58 27.66 28.96
C VAL A 124 10.44 29.02 29.64
N GLU A 125 10.75 30.12 28.94
CA GLU A 125 10.72 31.46 29.51
C GLU A 125 9.30 32.04 29.62
N LYS A 126 8.40 31.75 28.68
CA LYS A 126 7.07 32.38 28.63
C LYS A 126 5.93 31.58 29.26
N ASN A 127 6.17 30.37 29.78
CA ASN A 127 5.13 29.51 30.35
C ASN A 127 3.85 29.43 29.48
N PHE A 128 3.99 29.47 28.15
CA PHE A 128 2.89 29.74 27.20
C PHE A 128 1.77 28.70 27.26
N PHE A 129 2.08 27.48 27.70
CA PHE A 129 1.12 26.37 27.83
C PHE A 129 0.70 26.08 29.27
N VAL A 130 1.15 26.88 30.25
CA VAL A 130 0.79 26.71 31.66
C VAL A 130 -0.54 27.40 31.91
N LYS A 131 -1.61 26.62 31.96
CA LYS A 131 -2.81 27.04 32.69
C LYS A 131 -2.55 26.70 34.16
N ASN A 132 -2.72 27.66 35.06
CA ASN A 132 -2.70 27.41 36.51
C ASN A 132 -3.91 26.52 36.86
N CYS A 133 -3.77 25.21 36.67
CA CYS A 133 -4.65 24.23 37.29
C CYS A 133 -4.26 24.23 38.78
N SER A 134 -4.98 25.00 39.59
CA SER A 134 -4.70 25.09 41.02
C SER A 134 -5.16 23.81 41.76
N GLU A 135 -4.28 23.34 42.65
CA GLU A 135 -4.49 22.33 43.71
C GLU A 135 -4.54 20.84 43.33
N ILE A 136 -3.40 20.26 42.93
CA ILE A 136 -2.96 18.95 43.45
C ILE A 136 -1.43 18.98 43.66
N ASP A 137 -1.01 18.89 44.92
CA ASP A 137 0.33 18.71 45.49
C ASP A 137 1.52 19.55 44.97
N SER A 138 2.00 20.41 45.86
CA SER A 138 3.18 21.29 45.77
C SER A 138 4.54 20.58 45.67
N ASN A 139 4.59 19.29 45.35
CA ASN A 139 5.83 18.53 45.16
C ASN A 139 6.12 18.12 43.71
N MET A 140 5.25 18.45 42.74
CA MET A 140 5.48 18.15 41.32
C MET A 140 5.55 19.42 40.46
N SER A 141 6.59 20.23 40.66
CA SER A 141 6.86 21.44 39.87
C SER A 141 7.39 21.12 38.46
N SER A 142 6.58 20.53 37.57
CA SER A 142 7.01 20.29 36.17
C SER A 142 5.87 20.04 35.16
N ILE A 143 4.88 20.93 35.02
CA ILE A 143 3.79 20.74 34.02
C ILE A 143 3.58 21.96 33.07
N PRO A 144 4.58 22.37 32.27
CA PRO A 144 4.35 23.06 30.99
C PRO A 144 4.38 22.12 29.77
N ASN A 145 4.96 20.93 29.91
CA ASN A 145 5.30 20.05 28.78
C ASN A 145 4.21 19.07 28.36
N ASP A 146 3.20 18.82 29.21
CA ASP A 146 2.22 17.76 28.93
C ASP A 146 1.27 18.10 27.79
N THR A 147 0.91 19.38 27.61
CA THR A 147 0.04 19.82 26.51
C THR A 147 0.72 19.67 25.14
N VAL A 148 1.99 20.04 25.05
CA VAL A 148 2.79 19.96 23.82
C VAL A 148 3.08 18.51 23.47
N LYS A 149 3.38 17.69 24.49
CA LYS A 149 3.55 16.25 24.36
C LYS A 149 2.26 15.54 23.95
N TRP A 150 1.12 15.94 24.51
CA TRP A 150 -0.22 15.44 24.14
C TRP A 150 -0.55 15.72 22.67
N PHE A 151 -0.21 16.93 22.18
CA PHE A 151 -0.35 17.25 20.76
C PHE A 151 0.55 16.36 19.88
N GLY A 152 1.70 15.94 20.42
CA GLY A 152 2.64 15.02 19.78
C GLY A 152 3.98 15.66 19.45
N LEU A 153 4.31 16.83 19.99
CA LEU A 153 5.62 17.45 19.81
C LEU A 153 6.49 17.13 21.04
N GLU A 154 7.68 16.58 20.80
CA GLU A 154 8.60 16.19 21.86
C GLU A 154 10.03 16.56 21.47
N LEU A 155 10.78 17.08 22.45
CA LEU A 155 12.20 17.35 22.30
C LEU A 155 12.94 16.03 22.48
N THR A 156 13.61 15.57 21.42
CA THR A 156 14.37 14.31 21.47
C THR A 156 15.68 14.46 20.72
N PRO A 157 16.79 13.89 21.22
CA PRO A 157 18.05 13.86 20.48
C PRO A 157 17.98 12.95 19.24
N ASN A 158 17.09 11.95 19.23
CA ASN A 158 16.96 10.96 18.15
C ASN A 158 15.69 11.24 17.31
N ILE A 159 15.71 12.33 16.56
CA ILE A 159 14.59 12.81 15.73
C ILE A 159 14.31 11.86 14.55
N ASP A 160 15.35 11.17 14.08
CA ASP A 160 15.32 10.22 12.97
C ASP A 160 14.28 9.11 13.20
N ARG A 161 14.26 8.50 14.38
CA ARG A 161 13.28 7.46 14.73
C ARG A 161 11.89 8.04 14.96
N PHE A 162 11.82 9.27 15.47
CA PHE A 162 10.57 9.96 15.78
C PHE A 162 9.80 10.38 14.51
N ILE A 163 10.52 10.82 13.48
CA ILE A 163 9.95 11.35 12.24
C ILE A 163 10.04 10.34 11.09
N GLY A 164 10.91 9.33 11.20
CA GLY A 164 11.19 8.35 10.15
C GLY A 164 9.94 7.67 9.59
N LEU A 165 8.96 7.35 10.42
CA LEU A 165 7.71 6.73 9.97
C LEU A 165 6.81 7.69 9.18
N TYR A 166 6.82 9.00 9.51
CA TYR A 166 6.10 10.03 8.75
C TYR A 166 6.81 10.34 7.42
N ILE A 167 8.14 10.24 7.38
CA ILE A 167 8.92 10.32 6.14
C ILE A 167 8.61 9.11 5.25
N LEU A 168 8.62 7.89 5.81
CA LEU A 168 8.23 6.68 5.10
C LEU A 168 6.80 6.80 4.56
N LEU A 169 5.87 7.29 5.35
CA LEU A 169 4.50 7.57 4.92
C LEU A 169 4.46 8.55 3.74
N THR A 170 5.26 9.62 3.78
CA THR A 170 5.38 10.59 2.69
C THR A 170 5.94 9.96 1.42
N ILE A 171 6.94 9.09 1.53
CA ILE A 171 7.49 8.31 0.40
C ILE A 171 6.43 7.37 -0.17
N CYS A 172 5.66 6.68 0.67
CA CYS A 172 4.59 5.79 0.21
C CYS A 172 3.44 6.57 -0.46
N LEU A 173 3.12 7.78 0.02
CA LEU A 173 2.13 8.67 -0.59
C LEU A 173 2.57 9.16 -1.98
N THR A 174 3.84 9.55 -2.14
CA THR A 174 4.38 9.94 -3.44
C THR A 174 4.46 8.74 -4.39
N PHE A 175 4.86 7.56 -3.90
CA PHE A 175 4.83 6.32 -4.67
C PHE A 175 3.41 5.98 -5.16
N ASP A 176 2.39 6.08 -4.30
CA ASP A 176 1.00 5.89 -4.70
C ASP A 176 0.57 6.87 -5.81
N ALA A 177 0.99 8.13 -5.71
CA ALA A 177 0.75 9.13 -6.75
C ALA A 177 1.46 8.79 -8.08
N ILE A 178 2.72 8.35 -8.02
CA ILE A 178 3.51 7.92 -9.20
C ILE A 178 2.83 6.74 -9.88
N VAL A 179 2.42 5.72 -9.12
CA VAL A 179 1.71 4.55 -9.66
C VAL A 179 0.45 4.99 -10.39
N ARG A 180 -0.39 5.83 -9.77
CA ARG A 180 -1.63 6.33 -10.41
C ARG A 180 -1.34 7.14 -11.66
N TYR A 181 -0.34 8.03 -11.61
CA TYR A 181 0.06 8.85 -12.74
C TYR A 181 0.52 7.99 -13.91
N ARG A 182 1.42 7.03 -13.65
CA ARG A 182 1.93 6.08 -14.64
C ARG A 182 0.80 5.26 -15.27
N GLN A 183 -0.13 4.75 -14.46
CA GLN A 183 -1.25 3.94 -14.96
C GLN A 183 -2.21 4.78 -15.80
N LYS A 184 -2.51 6.02 -15.38
CA LYS A 184 -3.31 6.96 -16.19
C LYS A 184 -2.62 7.24 -17.53
N HIS A 185 -1.32 7.55 -17.52
CA HIS A 185 -0.53 7.79 -18.72
C HIS A 185 -0.54 6.59 -19.67
N ARG A 186 -0.36 5.37 -19.14
CA ARG A 186 -0.41 4.13 -19.92
C ARG A 186 -1.76 3.93 -20.62
N ARG A 187 -2.87 4.17 -19.91
CA ARG A 187 -4.22 4.07 -20.49
C ARG A 187 -4.46 5.09 -21.59
N LEU A 188 -3.96 6.32 -21.42
CA LEU A 188 -4.07 7.36 -22.45
C LEU A 188 -3.31 6.96 -23.72
N LEU A 189 -2.06 6.50 -23.60
CA LEU A 189 -1.28 6.02 -24.74
C LEU A 189 -1.98 4.86 -25.49
N LEU A 190 -2.53 3.90 -24.75
CA LEU A 190 -3.27 2.78 -25.35
C LEU A 190 -4.56 3.23 -26.05
N SER A 191 -5.27 4.21 -25.50
CA SER A 191 -6.48 4.75 -26.14
C SER A 191 -6.19 5.45 -27.47
N VAL A 192 -5.04 6.13 -27.57
CA VAL A 192 -4.59 6.80 -28.80
C VAL A 192 -4.11 5.77 -29.84
N GLN A 193 -3.37 4.75 -29.41
CA GLN A 193 -2.79 3.74 -30.31
C GLN A 193 -3.84 2.80 -30.91
N PHE A 194 -4.87 2.42 -30.13
CA PHE A 194 -5.81 1.35 -30.51
C PHE A 194 -7.23 1.84 -30.80
N SER A 195 -7.52 3.14 -30.67
CA SER A 195 -8.89 3.70 -30.81
C SER A 195 -9.94 2.95 -29.97
N VAL A 196 -9.51 2.28 -28.90
CA VAL A 196 -10.39 1.58 -27.96
C VAL A 196 -10.76 2.59 -26.88
N HIS A 197 -12.05 2.88 -26.76
CA HIS A 197 -12.61 3.48 -25.55
C HIS A 197 -12.38 2.49 -24.40
N LEU A 198 -11.26 2.64 -23.70
CA LEU A 198 -10.96 1.88 -22.50
C LEU A 198 -12.00 2.26 -21.45
N VAL A 199 -13.05 1.44 -21.39
CA VAL A 199 -14.12 1.48 -20.40
C VAL A 199 -13.48 1.61 -19.03
N GLU A 200 -13.65 2.79 -18.44
CA GLU A 200 -13.05 3.27 -17.19
C GLU A 200 -13.39 2.40 -15.96
N ASN A 201 -14.21 1.35 -16.15
CA ASN A 201 -14.87 0.56 -15.12
C ASN A 201 -14.60 -0.96 -15.20
N ARG A 202 -13.44 -1.40 -15.70
CA ARG A 202 -13.06 -2.81 -15.51
C ARG A 202 -12.60 -3.00 -14.06
N PHE A 203 -13.18 -4.00 -13.40
CA PHE A 203 -12.90 -4.39 -12.01
C PHE A 203 -11.38 -4.41 -11.71
N PRO A 204 -10.98 -4.13 -10.45
CA PRO A 204 -9.58 -4.21 -10.02
C PRO A 204 -9.06 -5.66 -10.06
N ILE A 205 -8.74 -6.17 -11.24
CA ILE A 205 -8.19 -7.50 -11.48
C ILE A 205 -6.67 -7.38 -11.61
N LEU A 206 -5.91 -8.24 -10.90
CA LEU A 206 -4.44 -8.22 -10.88
C LEU A 206 -3.86 -8.74 -12.20
N PHE A 207 -4.39 -9.84 -12.71
CA PHE A 207 -4.05 -10.36 -14.04
C PHE A 207 -5.01 -9.75 -15.07
N GLU A 208 -4.78 -8.48 -15.40
CA GLU A 208 -5.37 -7.85 -16.60
C GLU A 208 -4.65 -8.38 -17.84
N PRO A 209 -5.34 -8.61 -18.96
CA PRO A 209 -4.70 -9.29 -20.07
C PRO A 209 -3.64 -8.38 -20.70
N PHE A 210 -2.43 -8.91 -20.74
CA PHE A 210 -1.23 -8.19 -21.16
C PHE A 210 -1.12 -8.22 -22.69
N ALA A 211 -1.54 -7.15 -23.35
CA ALA A 211 -1.38 -7.01 -24.80
C ALA A 211 0.11 -7.00 -25.17
N LEU A 212 0.62 -8.13 -25.63
CA LEU A 212 1.96 -8.29 -26.19
C LEU A 212 1.81 -8.51 -27.69
N LYS A 213 2.47 -7.68 -28.49
CA LYS A 213 2.60 -7.93 -29.93
C LYS A 213 3.33 -9.26 -30.11
N ASN A 214 2.69 -10.22 -30.76
CA ASN A 214 3.30 -11.52 -31.02
C ASN A 214 4.47 -11.35 -32.01
N MET A 215 5.53 -12.14 -31.84
CA MET A 215 6.74 -12.04 -32.68
C MET A 215 6.51 -12.65 -34.07
N ASN A 216 5.56 -13.58 -34.16
CA ASN A 216 5.30 -14.37 -35.37
C ASN A 216 4.07 -13.89 -36.15
N ASP A 217 3.27 -12.99 -35.56
CA ASP A 217 2.00 -12.55 -36.12
C ASP A 217 1.63 -11.18 -35.53
N ASP A 218 0.97 -10.29 -36.29
CA ASP A 218 0.58 -8.95 -35.80
C ASP A 218 -0.60 -9.00 -34.80
N THR A 219 -0.83 -10.17 -34.20
CA THR A 219 -1.87 -10.45 -33.22
C THR A 219 -1.40 -10.17 -31.79
N TYR A 220 -2.32 -9.68 -30.96
CA TYR A 220 -2.09 -9.40 -29.55
C TYR A 220 -2.64 -10.56 -28.71
N GLU A 221 -1.79 -11.21 -27.94
CA GLU A 221 -2.19 -12.31 -27.04
C GLU A 221 -2.74 -11.72 -25.74
N PHE A 222 -3.99 -12.02 -25.40
CA PHE A 222 -4.65 -11.56 -24.17
C PHE A 222 -4.90 -12.78 -23.25
N ASP A 223 -4.00 -13.01 -22.29
CA ASP A 223 -4.11 -14.10 -21.30
C ASP A 223 -5.18 -13.75 -20.26
N ILE A 224 -6.46 -14.03 -20.57
CA ILE A 224 -7.58 -13.91 -19.62
C ILE A 224 -7.84 -15.30 -19.06
N VAL A 225 -7.35 -15.59 -17.85
CA VAL A 225 -7.75 -16.83 -17.16
C VAL A 225 -9.21 -16.73 -16.77
N ASN A 226 -10.08 -17.33 -17.58
CA ASN A 226 -11.50 -17.45 -17.29
C ASN A 226 -11.74 -18.58 -16.27
N TYR A 227 -12.90 -18.56 -15.60
CA TYR A 227 -13.32 -19.64 -14.69
C TYR A 227 -13.24 -21.03 -15.35
N LYS A 228 -13.49 -21.13 -16.66
CA LYS A 228 -13.41 -22.38 -17.42
C LYS A 228 -11.98 -22.91 -17.59
N GLU A 229 -11.00 -22.03 -17.60
CA GLU A 229 -9.57 -22.35 -17.77
C GLU A 229 -8.88 -22.58 -16.42
N ALA A 230 -9.57 -22.30 -15.30
CA ALA A 230 -9.05 -22.55 -13.96
C ALA A 230 -8.84 -24.05 -13.70
N ASP A 231 -9.64 -24.91 -14.35
CA ASP A 231 -9.57 -26.37 -14.20
C ASP A 231 -8.49 -27.01 -15.10
N GLU A 232 -7.87 -26.25 -16.00
CA GLU A 232 -6.85 -26.76 -16.93
C GLU A 232 -5.48 -26.98 -16.29
N GLY A 233 -5.23 -26.41 -15.11
CA GLY A 233 -4.00 -26.64 -14.36
C GLY A 233 -3.81 -25.77 -13.12
N ILE A 234 -2.89 -26.20 -12.25
CA ILE A 234 -2.62 -25.56 -10.94
C ILE A 234 -2.21 -24.09 -11.10
N CYS A 235 -1.42 -23.75 -12.12
CA CYS A 235 -1.01 -22.36 -12.37
C CYS A 235 -2.19 -21.46 -12.75
N ASN A 236 -3.13 -21.94 -13.59
CA ASN A 236 -4.31 -21.19 -13.97
C ASN A 236 -5.29 -21.07 -12.78
N PHE A 237 -5.44 -22.14 -12.00
CA PHE A 237 -6.17 -22.10 -10.74
C PHE A 237 -5.61 -21.05 -9.76
N LEU A 238 -4.29 -20.99 -9.57
CA LEU A 238 -3.65 -19.99 -8.69
C LEU A 238 -3.86 -18.56 -9.20
N LYS A 239 -3.72 -18.32 -10.51
CA LYS A 239 -4.02 -17.01 -11.13
C LYS A 239 -5.48 -16.60 -10.87
N TYR A 240 -6.42 -17.52 -11.04
CA TYR A 240 -7.83 -17.31 -10.75
C TYR A 240 -8.07 -17.00 -9.26
N LEU A 241 -7.46 -17.79 -8.36
CA LEU A 241 -7.58 -17.61 -6.92
C LEU A 241 -7.11 -16.22 -6.50
N VAL A 242 -5.91 -15.80 -6.92
CA VAL A 242 -5.37 -14.47 -6.55
C VAL A 242 -6.28 -13.32 -7.02
N ASN A 243 -6.94 -13.46 -8.18
CA ASN A 243 -7.87 -12.46 -8.68
C ASN A 243 -9.20 -12.42 -7.89
N PHE A 244 -9.73 -13.58 -7.49
CA PHE A 244 -11.12 -13.70 -7.01
C PHE A 244 -11.26 -14.19 -5.57
N ILE A 245 -10.17 -14.36 -4.82
CA ILE A 245 -10.21 -14.89 -3.44
C ILE A 245 -11.15 -14.09 -2.54
N PHE A 246 -11.03 -12.76 -2.54
CA PHE A 246 -11.88 -11.89 -1.71
C PHE A 246 -13.31 -11.76 -2.26
N TYR A 247 -13.50 -11.92 -3.57
CA TYR A 247 -14.83 -11.93 -4.17
C TYR A 247 -15.63 -13.17 -3.74
N ARG A 248 -14.97 -14.34 -3.70
CA ARG A 248 -15.62 -15.61 -3.36
C ARG A 248 -15.72 -15.85 -1.86
N PHE A 249 -14.66 -15.55 -1.10
CA PHE A 249 -14.52 -15.85 0.33
C PHE A 249 -14.48 -14.61 1.24
N GLY A 250 -14.92 -13.45 0.74
CA GLY A 250 -14.77 -12.19 1.46
C GLY A 250 -15.47 -12.16 2.83
N LEU A 251 -16.69 -12.70 2.93
CA LEU A 251 -17.44 -12.72 4.20
C LEU A 251 -16.80 -13.65 5.21
N GLU A 252 -16.35 -14.82 4.76
CA GLU A 252 -15.68 -15.82 5.57
C GLU A 252 -14.36 -15.27 6.14
N ILE A 253 -13.58 -14.57 5.30
CA ILE A 253 -12.35 -13.88 5.74
C ILE A 253 -12.68 -12.80 6.78
N CYS A 254 -13.75 -12.02 6.58
CA CYS A 254 -14.18 -11.01 7.56
C CYS A 254 -14.61 -11.63 8.89
N TYR A 255 -15.32 -12.76 8.89
CA TYR A 255 -15.73 -13.47 10.10
C TYR A 255 -14.52 -14.02 10.85
N ILE A 256 -13.59 -14.69 10.15
CA ILE A 256 -12.34 -15.19 10.74
C ILE A 256 -11.53 -14.03 11.34
N THR A 257 -11.42 -12.91 10.64
CA THR A 257 -10.71 -11.72 11.15
C THR A 257 -11.38 -11.16 12.40
N THR A 258 -12.71 -11.13 12.44
CA THR A 258 -13.46 -10.66 13.62
C THR A 258 -13.26 -11.60 14.81
N VAL A 259 -13.27 -12.92 14.58
CA VAL A 259 -12.95 -13.93 15.62
C VAL A 259 -11.55 -13.70 16.18
N ILE A 260 -10.56 -13.48 15.32
CA ILE A 260 -9.17 -13.20 15.75
C ILE A 260 -9.12 -11.92 16.60
N VAL A 261 -9.80 -10.84 16.17
CA VAL A 261 -9.85 -9.58 16.93
C VAL A 261 -10.48 -9.78 18.30
N VAL A 262 -11.61 -10.51 18.39
CA VAL A 262 -12.28 -10.83 19.66
C VAL A 262 -11.43 -11.76 20.54
N SER A 263 -10.63 -12.63 19.95
CA SER A 263 -9.77 -13.55 20.71
C SER A 263 -8.55 -12.84 21.30
N ILE A 264 -8.00 -11.86 20.59
CA ILE A 264 -6.84 -11.07 21.03
C ILE A 264 -7.28 -9.97 22.01
N ARG A 265 -8.45 -9.35 21.78
CA ARG A 265 -8.99 -8.29 22.64
C ARG A 265 -9.86 -8.88 23.74
N LEU A 266 -9.58 -8.56 25.00
CA LEU A 266 -10.37 -9.01 26.16
C LEU A 266 -11.01 -7.82 26.88
N ASP A 267 -11.67 -6.93 26.13
CA ASP A 267 -12.27 -5.69 26.62
C ASP A 267 -13.75 -5.57 26.24
N MET A 268 -14.39 -4.47 26.67
CA MET A 268 -15.79 -4.18 26.34
C MET A 268 -16.04 -4.11 24.82
N MET A 269 -15.06 -3.65 24.05
CA MET A 269 -15.18 -3.58 22.59
C MET A 269 -15.19 -4.97 21.95
N ALA A 270 -14.42 -5.92 22.48
CA ALA A 270 -14.47 -7.31 22.05
C ALA A 270 -15.85 -7.93 22.21
N VAL A 271 -16.56 -7.63 23.31
CA VAL A 271 -17.94 -8.09 23.53
C VAL A 271 -18.88 -7.55 22.46
N LEU A 272 -18.77 -6.25 22.11
CA LEU A 272 -19.57 -5.66 21.03
C LEU A 272 -19.29 -6.31 19.68
N TYR A 273 -18.02 -6.58 19.35
CA TYR A 273 -17.64 -7.29 18.13
C TYR A 273 -18.18 -8.73 18.12
N ALA A 274 -18.18 -9.42 19.26
CA ALA A 274 -18.74 -10.77 19.40
C ALA A 274 -20.25 -10.79 19.20
N ILE A 275 -20.99 -9.78 19.69
CA ILE A 275 -22.44 -9.63 19.45
C ILE A 275 -22.72 -9.47 17.95
N TRP A 276 -21.99 -8.59 17.26
CA TRP A 276 -22.10 -8.42 15.81
C TRP A 276 -21.79 -9.72 15.06
N LEU A 277 -20.72 -10.43 15.46
CA LEU A 277 -20.36 -11.71 14.87
C LEU A 277 -21.47 -12.76 15.09
N GLY A 278 -22.01 -12.89 16.30
CA GLY A 278 -23.10 -13.80 16.61
C GLY A 278 -24.34 -13.50 15.78
N LEU A 279 -24.68 -12.22 15.62
CA LEU A 279 -25.77 -11.79 14.74
C LEU A 279 -25.53 -12.24 13.30
N PHE A 280 -24.30 -12.09 12.77
CA PHE A 280 -23.97 -12.51 11.41
C PHE A 280 -23.99 -14.03 11.21
N LEU A 281 -23.60 -14.81 12.22
CA LEU A 281 -23.59 -16.28 12.15
C LEU A 281 -24.99 -16.90 12.18
N VAL A 282 -25.94 -16.31 12.92
CA VAL A 282 -27.34 -16.80 13.00
C VAL A 282 -28.16 -16.35 11.78
N THR A 283 -27.68 -15.36 11.06
CA THR A 283 -28.41 -14.67 9.99
C THR A 283 -28.14 -15.29 8.61
N SER A 284 -29.17 -15.35 7.75
CA SER A 284 -28.99 -15.72 6.34
C SER A 284 -28.16 -14.68 5.56
N ARG A 285 -27.36 -15.12 4.59
CA ARG A 285 -26.49 -14.24 3.77
C ARG A 285 -27.20 -13.02 3.17
N ARG A 286 -28.48 -13.16 2.80
CA ARG A 286 -29.31 -12.08 2.24
C ARG A 286 -29.62 -10.99 3.26
N PHE A 287 -29.88 -11.36 4.51
CA PHE A 287 -30.15 -10.41 5.58
C PHE A 287 -28.84 -9.80 6.11
N ALA A 288 -27.76 -10.59 6.17
CA ALA A 288 -26.42 -10.09 6.49
C ALA A 288 -26.00 -8.97 5.52
N GLN A 289 -26.29 -9.10 4.22
CA GLN A 289 -26.03 -8.05 3.24
C GLN A 289 -26.76 -6.73 3.53
N ARG A 290 -27.99 -6.78 4.05
CA ARG A 290 -28.76 -5.57 4.40
C ARG A 290 -28.19 -4.88 5.64
N ILE A 291 -27.81 -5.66 6.64
CA ILE A 291 -27.25 -5.15 7.91
C ILE A 291 -25.78 -4.76 7.79
N TRP A 292 -25.08 -5.24 6.76
CA TRP A 292 -23.65 -4.99 6.54
C TRP A 292 -23.28 -3.50 6.61
N LEU A 293 -24.12 -2.62 6.06
CA LEU A 293 -23.88 -1.18 6.11
C LEU A 293 -23.92 -0.64 7.55
N CYS A 294 -24.85 -1.12 8.38
CA CYS A 294 -24.93 -0.76 9.80
C CYS A 294 -23.66 -1.19 10.56
N TYR A 295 -23.13 -2.38 10.24
CA TYR A 295 -21.87 -2.85 10.82
C TYR A 295 -20.67 -2.00 10.36
N ILE A 296 -20.61 -1.63 9.07
CA ILE A 296 -19.58 -0.70 8.58
C ILE A 296 -19.66 0.64 9.34
N ILE A 297 -20.86 1.20 9.53
CA ILE A 297 -21.03 2.46 10.27
C ILE A 297 -20.53 2.31 11.71
N PHE A 298 -20.86 1.19 12.37
CA PHE A 298 -20.33 0.88 13.68
C PHE A 298 -18.79 0.84 13.70
N LEU A 299 -18.14 0.24 12.70
CA LEU A 299 -16.68 0.22 12.58
C LEU A 299 -16.09 1.63 12.36
N ILE A 300 -16.69 2.44 11.50
CA ILE A 300 -16.27 3.81 11.21
C ILE A 300 -16.30 4.67 12.47
N ILE A 301 -17.32 4.51 13.30
CA ILE A 301 -17.50 5.30 14.51
C ILE A 301 -16.61 4.76 15.64
N SER A 302 -16.57 3.44 15.81
CA SER A 302 -15.84 2.80 16.90
C SER A 302 -14.32 2.94 16.78
N PHE A 303 -13.77 2.94 15.56
CA PHE A 303 -12.31 2.98 15.38
C PHE A 303 -11.67 4.32 15.81
N PRO A 304 -12.17 5.50 15.40
CA PRO A 304 -11.69 6.78 15.90
C PRO A 304 -12.00 6.99 17.38
N LEU A 305 -13.17 6.52 17.87
CA LEU A 305 -13.50 6.63 19.29
C LEU A 305 -12.52 5.86 20.18
N GLN A 306 -12.14 4.64 19.79
CA GLN A 306 -11.10 3.88 20.49
C GLN A 306 -9.78 4.65 20.53
N TYR A 307 -9.38 5.23 19.40
CA TYR A 307 -8.15 6.00 19.35
C TYR A 307 -8.21 7.26 20.23
N MET A 308 -9.30 8.03 20.17
CA MET A 308 -9.49 9.19 21.03
C MET A 308 -9.51 8.81 22.52
N GLY A 309 -10.11 7.66 22.87
CA GLY A 309 -10.04 7.10 24.21
C GLY A 309 -8.60 6.81 24.67
N THR A 310 -7.73 6.33 23.78
CA THR A 310 -6.30 6.12 24.09
C THR A 310 -5.49 7.41 24.18
N VAL A 311 -5.87 8.46 23.44
CA VAL A 311 -5.22 9.78 23.50
C VAL A 311 -5.56 10.52 24.80
N GLY A 312 -6.76 10.31 25.32
CA GLY A 312 -7.24 10.96 26.54
C GLY A 312 -7.62 12.43 26.36
N ALA A 313 -8.15 13.03 27.42
CA ALA A 313 -8.53 14.45 27.42
C ALA A 313 -7.29 15.35 27.37
N PRO A 314 -7.37 16.53 26.73
CA PRO A 314 -6.25 17.45 26.71
C PRO A 314 -5.94 17.97 28.12
N PRO A 315 -4.66 17.96 28.54
CA PRO A 315 -4.27 18.33 29.90
C PRO A 315 -4.53 19.80 30.24
N PHE A 316 -4.67 20.68 29.24
CA PHE A 316 -5.00 22.10 29.46
C PHE A 316 -6.44 22.33 29.98
N LEU A 317 -7.30 21.30 29.99
CA LEU A 317 -8.67 21.42 30.50
C LEU A 317 -8.77 21.31 32.03
N CYS A 318 -7.69 20.93 32.74
CA CYS A 318 -7.67 20.83 34.21
C CYS A 318 -8.90 20.07 34.78
N PHE A 319 -9.17 18.86 34.29
CA PHE A 319 -10.28 18.03 34.77
C PHE A 319 -10.06 17.48 36.18
#